data_AF-A0A9E4CTE5-F1
#
_entry.id   AF-A0A9E4CTE5-F1
#
_cell.length_a   1.000
_cell.length_b   1.000
_cell.length_c   1.000
_cell.angle_alpha   90.00
_cell.angle_beta   90.00
_cell.angle_gamma   90.00
#
_symmetry.space_group_name_H-M   'P 1'
#
loop_
_entity.id
_entity.type
_entity.pdbx_description
1 polymer ?
#
loop_
_entity_poly.entity_id
_entity_poly.type
_entity_poly.pdbx_seq_one_letter_code
_entity_poly.pdbx_strand_id
1 'polypeptide(L)'
;MTNASNQWGQPRSTPIPGGEPVAAPPDLGTPMTPSQFIGGGQTPQAPMGTPPPMTGMPYGQAPGMGGIPGMGGIPGMGGMPGAGFPSTRRRRNIGGTIFVWAMILLTLGGVGVGVWAAVKGVSTANDATERANQLSDPHLSNDDRTALGLTGGEQNLWEGEGMARMAAVFDASIAGEPTNFTQITFYSDYSFAIAQHPTVPNQLDQYGWRLGVVDPPTPQSNDDDAPNMVFTIDQVNWSAIAGVAAQANSLLGITDGEISHIMVDKGIFSDGNVTVRIYVTSPRASGYIEVAADGTVLATY
;
A
#
# COMPACT_ATOMS: atom_id res chain seq x y z
N MET A 1 -42.97 42.41 40.72
CA MET A 1 -41.89 41.65 40.05
C MET A 1 -42.55 40.52 39.29
N THR A 2 -42.91 40.79 38.03
CA THR A 2 -43.63 39.87 37.13
C THR A 2 -42.62 39.22 36.19
N ASN A 3 -42.61 37.88 36.21
CA ASN A 3 -41.64 37.06 35.51
C ASN A 3 -42.14 36.80 34.08
N ALA A 4 -41.40 37.29 33.08
CA ALA A 4 -41.72 37.13 31.67
C ALA A 4 -41.16 35.81 31.15
N SER A 5 -42.04 34.86 30.84
CA SER A 5 -41.71 33.60 30.17
C SER A 5 -41.61 33.81 28.66
N ASN A 6 -40.40 33.68 28.10
CA ASN A 6 -40.14 33.64 26.67
C ASN A 6 -40.74 32.38 26.04
N GLN A 7 -41.78 32.55 25.22
CA GLN A 7 -42.29 31.54 24.30
C GLN A 7 -41.35 31.42 23.10
N TRP A 8 -40.59 30.33 23.04
CA TRP A 8 -39.88 29.93 21.84
C TRP A 8 -40.87 29.34 20.84
N GLY A 9 -40.97 29.97 19.67
CA GLY A 9 -41.87 29.58 18.59
C GLY A 9 -41.54 28.20 18.04
N GLN A 10 -42.59 27.40 17.82
CA GLN A 10 -42.47 26.12 17.13
C GLN A 10 -42.20 26.33 15.63
N PRO A 11 -41.35 25.50 15.00
CA PRO A 11 -41.15 25.53 13.56
C PRO A 11 -42.44 25.08 12.83
N ARG A 12 -42.86 25.87 11.85
CA ARG A 12 -43.99 25.55 10.97
C ARG A 12 -43.57 24.49 9.96
N SER A 13 -44.23 23.34 9.99
CA SER A 13 -44.13 22.30 8.96
C SER A 13 -44.80 22.80 7.68
N THR A 14 -44.05 22.94 6.59
CA THR A 14 -44.63 23.09 5.25
C THR A 14 -45.04 21.71 4.71
N PRO A 15 -46.25 21.54 4.13
CA PRO A 15 -46.67 20.29 3.52
C PRO A 15 -45.81 19.96 2.29
N ILE A 16 -45.37 18.70 2.18
CA ILE A 16 -44.72 18.14 0.98
C ILE A 16 -45.81 17.82 -0.06
N PRO A 17 -45.82 18.47 -1.24
CA PRO A 17 -46.71 18.10 -2.34
C PRO A 17 -46.03 17.01 -3.18
N GLY A 18 -46.61 15.81 -3.26
CA GLY A 18 -46.07 14.73 -4.09
C GLY A 18 -46.71 13.37 -3.84
N GLY A 19 -48.03 13.28 -4.01
CA GLY A 19 -48.80 12.04 -3.84
C GLY A 19 -49.42 11.54 -5.14
N GLU A 20 -48.73 11.71 -6.28
CA GLU A 20 -49.17 11.08 -7.52
C GLU A 20 -48.67 9.62 -7.59
N PRO A 21 -49.55 8.63 -7.84
CA PRO A 21 -49.14 7.26 -8.03
C PRO A 21 -48.33 7.14 -9.33
N VAL A 22 -47.05 6.79 -9.18
CA VAL A 22 -46.19 6.42 -10.31
C VAL A 22 -46.78 5.18 -10.97
N ALA A 23 -47.24 5.32 -12.21
CA ALA A 23 -47.67 4.20 -13.03
C ALA A 23 -46.51 3.20 -13.17
N ALA A 24 -46.79 1.92 -12.89
CA ALA A 24 -45.83 0.85 -13.06
C ALA A 24 -45.38 0.79 -14.54
N PRO A 25 -44.07 0.58 -14.81
CA PRO A 25 -43.60 0.37 -16.17
C PRO A 25 -44.24 -0.88 -16.78
N PRO A 26 -44.51 -0.90 -18.09
CA PRO A 26 -45.07 -2.07 -18.76
C PRO A 26 -44.06 -3.22 -18.74
N ASP A 27 -44.49 -4.31 -18.10
CA ASP A 27 -44.19 -5.72 -18.40
C ASP A 27 -42.83 -5.99 -19.07
N LEU A 28 -41.76 -5.99 -18.26
CA LEU A 28 -40.52 -6.65 -18.60
C LEU A 28 -40.77 -8.17 -18.56
N GLY A 29 -40.90 -8.72 -19.76
CA GLY A 29 -41.30 -10.10 -20.02
C GLY A 29 -40.59 -11.14 -19.15
N THR A 30 -41.38 -12.17 -18.87
CA THR A 30 -41.04 -13.50 -18.33
C THR A 30 -39.54 -13.85 -18.24
N PRO A 31 -39.05 -14.31 -17.08
CA PRO A 31 -37.66 -14.78 -16.96
C PRO A 31 -37.42 -15.98 -17.88
N MET A 32 -36.39 -15.88 -18.72
CA MET A 32 -35.92 -16.98 -19.55
C MET A 32 -35.48 -18.15 -18.64
N THR A 33 -36.04 -19.34 -18.89
CA THR A 33 -35.68 -20.56 -18.16
C THR A 33 -34.30 -21.08 -18.61
N PRO A 34 -33.48 -21.68 -17.72
CA PRO A 34 -32.11 -22.16 -18.01
C PRO A 34 -31.97 -23.25 -19.10
N SER A 35 -33.04 -23.67 -19.75
CA SER A 35 -33.08 -24.76 -20.72
C SER A 35 -32.79 -24.36 -22.17
N GLN A 36 -32.44 -23.10 -22.46
CA GLN A 36 -32.16 -22.62 -23.83
C GLN A 36 -30.67 -22.49 -24.19
N PHE A 37 -29.75 -22.96 -23.34
CA PHE A 37 -28.30 -22.80 -23.52
C PHE A 37 -27.55 -24.09 -23.93
N ILE A 38 -28.22 -25.07 -24.54
CA ILE A 38 -27.56 -26.30 -25.02
C ILE A 38 -27.89 -26.52 -26.50
N GLY A 39 -26.94 -26.20 -27.38
CA GLY A 39 -27.04 -26.51 -28.80
C GLY A 39 -25.93 -25.86 -29.63
N GLY A 40 -24.74 -26.48 -29.65
CA GLY A 40 -23.66 -26.02 -30.52
C GLY A 40 -22.34 -26.75 -30.26
N GLY A 41 -22.27 -28.02 -30.65
CA GLY A 41 -21.03 -28.79 -30.61
C GLY A 41 -20.06 -28.35 -31.70
N GLN A 42 -18.84 -28.00 -31.29
CA GLN A 42 -17.64 -28.22 -32.09
C GLN A 42 -16.54 -28.72 -31.15
N THR A 43 -16.19 -29.99 -31.30
CA THR A 43 -15.03 -30.62 -30.65
C THR A 43 -13.74 -30.08 -31.28
N PRO A 44 -12.79 -29.54 -30.50
CA PRO A 44 -11.45 -29.24 -31.00
C PRO A 44 -10.69 -30.54 -31.27
N GLN A 45 -10.30 -30.71 -32.53
CA GLN A 45 -9.49 -31.81 -33.02
C GLN A 45 -8.03 -31.60 -32.58
N ALA A 46 -7.51 -32.49 -31.73
CA ALA A 46 -6.14 -32.42 -31.21
C ALA A 46 -5.13 -32.80 -32.31
N PRO A 47 -4.07 -32.00 -32.58
CA PRO A 47 -2.95 -32.45 -33.38
C PRO A 47 -2.01 -33.34 -32.53
N MET A 48 -2.08 -34.65 -32.77
CA MET A 48 -1.05 -35.60 -32.36
C MET A 48 0.21 -35.38 -33.19
N GLY A 49 1.18 -34.66 -32.62
CA GLY A 49 2.56 -34.62 -33.10
C GLY A 49 3.49 -35.27 -32.07
N THR A 50 3.93 -36.49 -32.34
CA THR A 50 4.98 -37.17 -31.58
C THR A 50 6.32 -36.45 -31.73
N PRO A 51 7.02 -36.09 -30.64
CA PRO A 51 8.39 -35.56 -30.75
C PRO A 51 9.37 -36.67 -31.17
N PRO A 52 10.35 -36.38 -32.04
CA PRO A 52 11.40 -37.33 -32.41
C PRO A 52 12.33 -37.62 -31.22
N PRO A 53 12.89 -38.85 -31.12
CA PRO A 53 13.85 -39.18 -30.07
C PRO A 53 15.14 -38.37 -30.24
N MET A 54 15.50 -37.60 -29.22
CA MET A 54 16.83 -37.00 -29.14
C MET A 54 17.85 -38.10 -28.86
N THR A 55 18.52 -38.51 -29.94
CA THR A 55 19.71 -39.35 -29.94
C THR A 55 20.79 -38.69 -29.08
N GLY A 56 21.35 -39.47 -28.16
CA GLY A 56 22.24 -39.01 -27.10
C GLY A 56 23.45 -38.22 -27.60
N MET A 57 23.74 -37.12 -26.89
CA MET A 57 25.05 -36.51 -26.92
C MET A 57 25.93 -37.09 -25.79
N PRO A 58 27.18 -37.48 -26.12
CA PRO A 58 28.09 -38.11 -25.18
C PRO A 58 28.63 -37.12 -24.15
N TYR A 59 28.73 -37.59 -22.90
CA TYR A 59 29.39 -36.92 -21.79
C TYR A 59 30.82 -36.48 -22.16
N GLY A 60 30.97 -35.19 -22.48
CA GLY A 60 32.23 -34.50 -22.64
C GLY A 60 32.67 -33.85 -21.33
N GLN A 61 33.39 -34.61 -20.52
CA GLN A 61 34.56 -34.21 -19.73
C GLN A 61 34.84 -32.69 -19.64
N ALA A 62 34.39 -32.05 -18.56
CA ALA A 62 34.89 -30.73 -18.17
C ALA A 62 36.21 -30.89 -17.39
N PRO A 63 37.31 -30.22 -17.80
CA PRO A 63 38.59 -30.24 -17.10
C PRO A 63 38.51 -29.54 -15.74
N GLY A 64 39.17 -30.13 -14.74
CA GLY A 64 39.22 -29.63 -13.37
C GLY A 64 39.76 -28.20 -13.27
N MET A 65 39.02 -27.34 -12.58
CA MET A 65 39.57 -26.12 -12.03
C MET A 65 40.36 -26.46 -10.76
N GLY A 66 41.63 -26.08 -10.79
CA GLY A 66 42.58 -26.22 -9.72
C GLY A 66 42.16 -25.52 -8.44
N GLY A 67 42.60 -26.10 -7.33
CA GLY A 67 42.34 -25.63 -5.99
C GLY A 67 42.82 -24.20 -5.76
N ILE A 68 42.03 -23.47 -4.98
CA ILE A 68 42.40 -22.19 -4.37
C ILE A 68 43.33 -22.50 -3.20
N PRO A 69 44.62 -22.10 -3.23
CA PRO A 69 45.51 -22.25 -2.10
C PRO A 69 45.31 -21.09 -1.11
N GLY A 70 45.07 -21.41 0.16
CA GLY A 70 45.44 -20.53 1.27
C GLY A 70 44.31 -19.80 2.00
N MET A 71 43.52 -20.52 2.81
CA MET A 71 42.99 -19.93 4.04
C MET A 71 44.08 -19.98 5.11
N GLY A 72 44.90 -18.92 5.13
CA GLY A 72 45.71 -18.58 6.29
C GLY A 72 44.81 -18.16 7.44
N GLY A 73 44.97 -18.80 8.60
CA GLY A 73 44.17 -18.54 9.79
C GLY A 73 44.30 -17.10 10.27
N ILE A 74 43.20 -16.57 10.79
CA ILE A 74 43.18 -15.36 11.62
C ILE A 74 43.28 -15.84 13.08
N PRO A 75 44.41 -15.62 13.76
CA PRO A 75 44.56 -15.92 15.17
C PRO A 75 44.01 -14.77 16.02
N GLY A 76 43.14 -15.09 16.97
CA GLY A 76 43.03 -14.37 18.23
C GLY A 76 42.40 -12.97 18.19
N MET A 77 41.11 -12.90 18.50
CA MET A 77 40.57 -11.75 19.22
C MET A 77 40.13 -12.20 20.61
N GLY A 78 41.02 -11.96 21.57
CA GLY A 78 40.75 -12.09 22.99
C GLY A 78 39.68 -11.10 23.45
N GLY A 79 38.95 -11.53 24.47
CA GLY A 79 37.87 -10.76 25.08
C GLY A 79 38.33 -9.41 25.60
N MET A 80 37.49 -8.39 25.38
CA MET A 80 37.53 -7.16 26.14
C MET A 80 36.48 -7.21 27.27
N PRO A 81 36.88 -6.89 28.52
CA PRO A 81 35.96 -6.75 29.64
C PRO A 81 35.18 -5.44 29.57
N GLY A 82 33.97 -5.46 30.13
CA GLY A 82 32.94 -4.46 29.98
C GLY A 82 33.33 -3.02 30.33
N ALA A 83 32.84 -2.11 29.49
CA ALA A 83 32.69 -0.70 29.80
C ALA A 83 31.18 -0.39 29.87
N GLY A 84 30.73 0.10 31.03
CA GLY A 84 29.34 0.49 31.26
C GLY A 84 28.94 1.68 30.39
N PHE A 85 27.78 1.59 29.75
CA PHE A 85 27.19 2.70 29.04
C PHE A 85 26.50 3.66 30.04
N PRO A 86 26.82 4.96 30.04
CA PRO A 86 26.07 5.94 30.80
C PRO A 86 24.70 6.15 30.14
N SER A 87 23.63 5.96 30.91
CA SER A 87 22.28 6.32 30.52
C SER A 87 22.17 7.84 30.28
N THR A 88 22.13 8.27 29.03
CA THR A 88 21.82 9.66 28.68
C THR A 88 20.31 9.89 28.77
N ARG A 89 19.88 10.60 29.82
CA ARG A 89 18.51 11.13 29.91
C ARG A 89 18.27 12.07 28.72
N ARG A 90 17.40 11.66 27.79
CA ARG A 90 16.95 12.42 26.63
C ARG A 90 16.20 13.67 27.10
N ARG A 91 16.91 14.82 27.19
CA ARG A 91 16.29 16.12 27.42
C ARG A 91 15.45 16.49 26.20
N ARG A 92 14.13 16.62 26.38
CA ARG A 92 13.21 17.16 25.37
C ARG A 92 13.63 18.60 25.04
N ASN A 93 14.25 18.79 23.87
CA ASN A 93 14.59 20.11 23.35
C ASN A 93 13.33 20.78 22.78
N ILE A 94 12.77 21.73 23.54
CA ILE A 94 11.62 22.59 23.18
C ILE A 94 11.86 23.41 21.90
N GLY A 95 13.12 23.53 21.43
CA GLY A 95 13.45 24.25 20.20
C GLY A 95 12.99 23.56 18.90
N GLY A 96 12.83 22.24 18.90
CA GLY A 96 12.40 21.49 17.70
C GLY A 96 10.91 21.67 17.38
N THR A 97 10.08 21.82 18.41
CA THR A 97 8.64 22.05 18.23
C THR A 97 8.34 23.41 17.63
N ILE A 98 9.09 24.46 17.99
CA ILE A 98 8.89 25.82 17.46
C ILE A 98 9.18 25.88 15.94
N PHE A 99 10.16 25.10 15.46
CA PHE A 99 10.51 25.07 14.04
C PHE A 99 9.46 24.37 13.18
N VAL A 100 8.81 23.32 13.69
CA VAL A 100 7.69 22.64 13.03
C VAL A 100 6.45 23.54 12.97
N TRP A 101 6.16 24.30 14.04
CA TRP A 101 5.07 25.29 14.04
C TRP A 101 5.30 26.44 13.06
N ALA A 102 6.55 26.90 12.88
CA ALA A 102 6.88 27.96 11.93
C ALA A 102 6.72 27.50 10.45
N MET A 103 7.04 26.24 10.15
CA MET A 103 6.82 25.65 8.82
C MET A 103 5.33 25.51 8.48
N ILE A 104 4.51 25.06 9.43
CA ILE A 104 3.05 24.94 9.26
C ILE A 104 2.40 26.33 9.08
N LEU A 105 2.90 27.35 9.77
CA LEU A 105 2.41 28.73 9.62
C LEU A 105 2.83 29.39 8.30
N LEU A 106 3.98 28.99 7.72
CA LEU A 106 4.48 29.53 6.45
C LEU A 106 3.74 28.97 5.22
N THR A 107 3.30 27.72 5.25
CA THR A 107 2.42 27.16 4.19
C THR A 107 0.99 27.68 4.24
N LEU A 108 0.52 28.14 5.41
CA LEU A 108 -0.81 28.72 5.60
C LEU A 108 -0.87 30.26 5.43
N GLY A 109 0.28 30.91 5.19
CA GLY A 109 0.44 32.37 5.10
C GLY A 109 0.15 32.98 3.72
N GLY A 110 -0.65 32.34 2.89
CA GLY A 110 -1.15 32.90 1.63
C GLY A 110 -2.62 33.30 1.74
N VAL A 111 -2.87 34.59 2.03
CA VAL A 111 -4.17 35.30 2.08
C VAL A 111 -4.84 35.40 3.47
N GLY A 112 -4.89 36.64 4.00
CA GLY A 112 -6.08 37.10 4.72
C GLY A 112 -5.87 38.17 5.81
N VAL A 113 -6.16 39.44 5.50
CA VAL A 113 -6.68 40.41 6.48
C VAL A 113 -8.15 40.01 6.73
N GLY A 114 -8.71 39.82 7.91
CA GLY A 114 -8.25 40.04 9.28
C GLY A 114 -9.41 40.32 10.23
N VAL A 115 -10.60 39.72 10.02
CA VAL A 115 -11.75 39.70 10.98
C VAL A 115 -12.63 38.45 10.79
N TRP A 116 -12.60 37.79 9.63
CA TRP A 116 -13.21 36.46 9.42
C TRP A 116 -12.41 35.29 10.02
N ALA A 117 -11.26 35.60 10.63
CA ALA A 117 -10.25 34.66 11.10
C ALA A 117 -10.51 34.04 12.48
N ALA A 118 -11.57 34.42 13.21
CA ALA A 118 -11.86 33.80 14.51
C ALA A 118 -12.71 32.52 14.38
N VAL A 119 -13.76 32.52 13.53
CA VAL A 119 -14.61 31.33 13.31
C VAL A 119 -13.94 30.35 12.35
N LYS A 120 -13.26 30.85 11.30
CA LYS A 120 -12.33 30.03 10.52
C LYS A 120 -11.05 29.71 11.25
N GLY A 121 -10.62 30.52 12.22
CA GLY A 121 -9.47 30.17 13.05
C GLY A 121 -9.76 28.94 13.88
N VAL A 122 -10.96 28.80 14.44
CA VAL A 122 -11.36 27.58 15.14
C VAL A 122 -11.59 26.43 14.17
N SER A 123 -12.26 26.62 13.02
CA SER A 123 -12.43 25.53 12.06
C SER A 123 -11.09 25.06 11.47
N THR A 124 -10.24 25.98 11.02
CA THR A 124 -8.90 25.67 10.49
C THR A 124 -7.93 25.18 11.55
N ALA A 125 -8.00 25.66 12.80
CA ALA A 125 -7.21 25.08 13.89
C ALA A 125 -7.71 23.69 14.30
N ASN A 126 -9.02 23.46 14.27
CA ASN A 126 -9.60 22.13 14.46
C ASN A 126 -9.21 21.22 13.30
N ASP A 127 -9.26 21.68 12.04
CA ASP A 127 -8.82 20.93 10.87
C ASP A 127 -7.31 20.62 10.94
N ALA A 128 -6.50 21.56 11.39
CA ALA A 128 -5.05 21.36 11.56
C ALA A 128 -4.74 20.41 12.72
N THR A 129 -5.50 20.48 13.81
CA THR A 129 -5.36 19.56 14.95
C THR A 129 -5.84 18.17 14.58
N GLU A 130 -6.96 18.06 13.88
CA GLU A 130 -7.48 16.79 13.38
C GLU A 130 -6.50 16.17 12.40
N ARG A 131 -5.97 16.95 11.45
CA ARG A 131 -4.94 16.49 10.53
C ARG A 131 -3.65 16.10 11.27
N ALA A 132 -3.24 16.84 12.31
CA ALA A 132 -2.07 16.47 13.11
C ALA A 132 -2.30 15.18 13.92
N ASN A 133 -3.50 14.97 14.43
CA ASN A 133 -3.89 13.74 15.11
C ASN A 133 -3.92 12.57 14.13
N GLN A 134 -4.51 12.75 12.95
CA GLN A 134 -4.50 11.77 11.85
C GLN A 134 -3.07 11.40 11.44
N LEU A 135 -2.15 12.37 11.35
CA LEU A 135 -0.75 12.10 11.02
C LEU A 135 0.03 11.37 12.12
N SER A 136 -0.49 11.38 13.36
CA SER A 136 0.12 10.74 14.53
C SER A 136 -0.46 9.36 14.84
N ASP A 137 -1.69 9.11 14.39
CA ASP A 137 -2.33 7.80 14.46
C ASP A 137 -1.69 6.89 13.40
N PRO A 138 -1.16 5.72 13.78
CA PRO A 138 -0.64 4.78 12.80
C PRO A 138 -1.75 4.12 11.97
N HIS A 139 -3.04 4.35 12.22
CA HIS A 139 -4.14 3.69 11.51
C HIS A 139 -4.79 4.59 10.45
N LEU A 140 -5.47 3.94 9.49
CA LEU A 140 -6.31 4.60 8.51
C LEU A 140 -7.42 5.41 9.17
N SER A 141 -7.47 6.70 8.86
CA SER A 141 -8.57 7.56 9.28
C SER A 141 -9.87 7.16 8.58
N ASN A 142 -11.02 7.66 9.07
CA ASN A 142 -12.29 7.50 8.36
C ASN A 142 -12.26 8.14 6.97
N ASP A 143 -11.52 9.25 6.81
CA ASP A 143 -11.37 9.96 5.55
C ASP A 143 -10.56 9.11 4.56
N ASP A 144 -9.48 8.49 5.02
CA ASP A 144 -8.68 7.55 4.21
C ASP A 144 -9.50 6.37 3.73
N ARG A 145 -10.24 5.73 4.64
CA ARG A 145 -11.15 4.63 4.28
C ARG A 145 -12.19 5.07 3.26
N THR A 146 -12.76 6.26 3.43
CA THR A 146 -13.74 6.81 2.49
C THR A 146 -13.11 7.08 1.13
N ALA A 147 -11.91 7.67 1.09
CA ALA A 147 -11.17 7.95 -0.14
C ALA A 147 -10.82 6.66 -0.90
N LEU A 148 -10.51 5.58 -0.18
CA LEU A 148 -10.23 4.26 -0.74
C LEU A 148 -11.49 3.43 -1.04
N GLY A 149 -12.67 3.91 -0.66
CA GLY A 149 -13.93 3.16 -0.79
C GLY A 149 -13.97 1.88 0.06
N LEU A 150 -13.27 1.87 1.19
CA LEU A 150 -13.21 0.76 2.14
C LEU A 150 -14.44 0.75 3.04
N THR A 151 -14.95 -0.44 3.33
CA THR A 151 -16.20 -0.63 4.11
C THR A 151 -16.08 -1.68 5.22
N GLY A 152 -14.95 -2.40 5.31
CA GLY A 152 -14.74 -3.53 6.21
C GLY A 152 -14.25 -3.16 7.61
N GLY A 153 -14.10 -1.87 7.93
CA GLY A 153 -13.56 -1.42 9.22
C GLY A 153 -12.04 -1.58 9.33
N GLU A 154 -11.37 -1.68 8.19
CA GLU A 154 -9.93 -1.80 8.03
C GLU A 154 -9.20 -0.71 8.82
N GLN A 155 -8.24 -1.09 9.64
CA GLN A 155 -7.39 -0.15 10.37
C GLN A 155 -6.09 0.14 9.63
N ASN A 156 -5.65 -0.78 8.77
CA ASN A 156 -4.36 -0.68 8.07
C ASN A 156 -4.52 -1.00 6.59
N LEU A 157 -3.64 -0.46 5.73
CA LEU A 157 -3.70 -0.70 4.27
C LEU A 157 -3.59 -2.19 3.89
N TRP A 158 -2.93 -3.03 4.69
CA TRP A 158 -2.77 -4.46 4.40
C TRP A 158 -3.96 -5.34 4.83
N GLU A 159 -5.03 -4.74 5.34
CA GLU A 159 -6.26 -5.45 5.71
C GLU A 159 -7.29 -5.41 4.60
N GLY A 160 -8.05 -6.50 4.46
CA GLY A 160 -9.16 -6.59 3.49
C GLY A 160 -8.74 -6.19 2.08
N GLU A 161 -9.45 -5.21 1.51
CA GLU A 161 -9.21 -4.68 0.16
C GLU A 161 -8.22 -3.49 0.14
N GLY A 162 -7.63 -3.10 1.27
CA GLY A 162 -6.83 -1.88 1.40
C GLY A 162 -5.71 -1.76 0.36
N MET A 163 -4.89 -2.81 0.20
CA MET A 163 -3.79 -2.82 -0.77
C MET A 163 -4.30 -2.74 -2.21
N ALA A 164 -5.36 -3.48 -2.54
CA ALA A 164 -5.94 -3.48 -3.87
C ALA A 164 -6.48 -2.09 -4.25
N ARG A 165 -7.21 -1.44 -3.33
CA ARG A 165 -7.76 -0.09 -3.53
C ARG A 165 -6.65 0.95 -3.66
N MET A 166 -5.62 0.85 -2.83
CA MET A 166 -4.49 1.77 -2.90
C MET A 166 -3.68 1.58 -4.19
N ALA A 167 -3.39 0.34 -4.60
CA ALA A 167 -2.74 0.06 -5.87
C ALA A 167 -3.53 0.65 -7.06
N ALA A 168 -4.86 0.50 -7.06
CA ALA A 168 -5.73 1.08 -8.08
C ALA A 168 -5.73 2.62 -8.06
N VAL A 169 -5.64 3.26 -6.89
CA VAL A 169 -5.52 4.73 -6.80
C VAL A 169 -4.20 5.20 -7.41
N PHE A 170 -3.08 4.51 -7.20
CA PHE A 170 -1.83 4.84 -7.86
C PHE A 170 -1.92 4.65 -9.38
N ASP A 171 -2.42 3.50 -9.84
CA ASP A 171 -2.55 3.19 -11.27
C ASP A 171 -3.41 4.21 -12.02
N ALA A 172 -4.50 4.69 -11.39
CA ALA A 172 -5.36 5.72 -11.97
C ALA A 172 -4.79 7.15 -11.89
N SER A 173 -3.81 7.41 -11.01
CA SER A 173 -3.25 8.76 -10.76
C SER A 173 -1.92 9.00 -11.47
N ILE A 174 -1.22 7.93 -11.85
CA ILE A 174 0.10 7.96 -12.47
C ILE A 174 -0.06 7.71 -13.97
N ALA A 175 0.77 8.36 -14.79
CA ALA A 175 0.71 8.19 -16.23
C ALA A 175 1.30 6.84 -16.67
N GLY A 176 0.63 6.20 -17.64
CA GLY A 176 0.94 4.84 -18.10
C GLY A 176 -0.29 3.98 -17.86
N GLU A 177 -0.90 3.46 -18.91
CA GLU A 177 -2.17 2.72 -18.84
C GLU A 177 -1.96 1.30 -19.40
N PRO A 178 -1.71 0.28 -18.54
CA PRO A 178 -1.53 0.35 -17.08
C PRO A 178 -0.18 0.96 -16.66
N THR A 179 -0.08 1.40 -15.40
CA THR A 179 1.16 1.98 -14.86
C THR A 179 2.19 0.87 -14.64
N ASN A 180 3.43 1.14 -15.07
CA ASN A 180 4.56 0.25 -14.88
C ASN A 180 5.27 0.58 -13.56
N PHE A 181 4.95 -0.19 -12.51
CA PHE A 181 5.55 -0.05 -11.19
C PHE A 181 6.83 -0.87 -11.07
N THR A 182 7.87 -0.34 -10.43
CA THR A 182 9.01 -1.15 -9.97
C THR A 182 8.85 -1.57 -8.51
N GLN A 183 8.14 -0.75 -7.74
CA GLN A 183 7.90 -0.98 -6.32
C GLN A 183 6.62 -0.30 -5.84
N ILE A 184 5.87 -0.95 -4.95
CA ILE A 184 4.82 -0.33 -4.12
C ILE A 184 5.05 -0.76 -2.68
N THR A 185 5.09 0.20 -1.75
CA THR A 185 5.30 -0.06 -0.32
C THR A 185 4.12 0.47 0.48
N PHE A 186 3.47 -0.41 1.23
CA PHE A 186 2.34 -0.12 2.09
C PHE A 186 2.82 -0.01 3.53
N TYR A 187 2.71 1.18 4.10
CA TYR A 187 2.70 1.36 5.54
C TYR A 187 1.25 1.26 6.03
N SER A 188 1.05 1.51 7.31
CA SER A 188 -0.24 1.30 7.94
C SER A 188 -1.30 2.29 7.42
N ASP A 189 -0.96 3.58 7.36
CA ASP A 189 -1.84 4.70 6.97
C ASP A 189 -1.37 5.46 5.71
N TYR A 190 -0.24 5.08 5.10
CA TYR A 190 0.29 5.73 3.91
C TYR A 190 1.02 4.74 2.99
N SER A 191 1.28 5.13 1.76
CA SER A 191 1.97 4.28 0.79
C SER A 191 2.89 5.07 -0.12
N PHE A 192 3.89 4.39 -0.69
CA PHE A 192 4.75 4.94 -1.73
C PHE A 192 4.76 3.99 -2.93
N ALA A 193 4.76 4.55 -4.13
CA ALA A 193 4.98 3.82 -5.37
C ALA A 193 6.18 4.40 -6.10
N ILE A 194 6.98 3.55 -6.73
CA ILE A 194 7.99 3.94 -7.71
C ILE A 194 7.51 3.40 -9.05
N ALA A 195 7.34 4.30 -10.02
CA ALA A 195 6.84 3.98 -11.34
C ALA A 195 7.79 4.48 -12.43
N GLN A 196 7.81 3.75 -13.54
CA GLN A 196 8.57 4.11 -14.73
C GLN A 196 7.91 5.27 -15.46
N HIS A 197 8.71 6.24 -15.91
CA HIS A 197 8.24 7.33 -16.73
C HIS A 197 7.69 6.81 -18.07
N PRO A 198 6.46 7.18 -18.49
CA PRO A 198 5.75 6.51 -19.59
C PRO A 198 6.41 6.65 -20.97
N THR A 199 7.25 7.66 -21.15
CA THR A 199 7.96 7.91 -22.43
C THR A 199 9.47 7.81 -22.33
N VAL A 200 10.02 7.61 -21.13
CA VAL A 200 11.48 7.52 -20.91
C VAL A 200 11.76 6.34 -19.98
N PRO A 201 11.86 5.11 -20.51
CA PRO A 201 11.79 3.88 -19.71
C PRO A 201 12.88 3.69 -18.64
N ASN A 202 14.00 4.42 -18.70
CA ASN A 202 15.04 4.37 -17.68
C ASN A 202 14.92 5.46 -16.60
N GLN A 203 13.87 6.29 -16.66
CA GLN A 203 13.56 7.29 -15.63
C GLN A 203 12.46 6.74 -14.71
N LEU A 204 12.65 6.95 -13.42
CA LEU A 204 11.75 6.51 -12.36
C LEU A 204 11.29 7.73 -11.56
N ASP A 205 10.03 7.72 -11.16
CA ASP A 205 9.44 8.73 -10.29
C ASP A 205 8.81 8.05 -9.07
N GLN A 206 9.00 8.65 -7.90
CA GLN A 206 8.34 8.22 -6.66
C GLN A 206 7.09 9.07 -6.42
N TYR A 207 6.02 8.40 -6.02
CA TYR A 207 4.74 8.98 -5.66
C TYR A 207 4.41 8.58 -4.22
N GLY A 208 4.03 9.55 -3.39
CA GLY A 208 3.46 9.30 -2.07
C GLY A 208 1.94 9.28 -2.14
N TRP A 209 1.30 8.50 -1.28
CA TRP A 209 -0.10 8.67 -0.97
C TRP A 209 -0.29 8.81 0.52
N ARG A 210 -1.06 9.82 0.93
CA ARG A 210 -1.47 10.02 2.32
C ARG A 210 -2.69 10.92 2.39
N LEU A 211 -3.60 10.66 3.35
CA LEU A 211 -4.81 11.47 3.56
C LEU A 211 -5.65 11.60 2.28
N GLY A 212 -5.82 10.49 1.56
CA GLY A 212 -6.61 10.43 0.33
C GLY A 212 -6.02 11.13 -0.89
N VAL A 213 -4.76 11.59 -0.84
CA VAL A 213 -4.14 12.37 -1.93
C VAL A 213 -2.85 11.70 -2.38
N VAL A 214 -2.64 11.62 -3.70
CA VAL A 214 -1.36 11.24 -4.31
C VAL A 214 -0.50 12.50 -4.48
N ASP A 215 0.71 12.49 -3.95
CA ASP A 215 1.68 13.57 -4.06
C ASP A 215 2.21 13.70 -5.51
N PRO A 216 2.67 14.90 -5.92
CA PRO A 216 3.39 15.05 -7.19
C PRO A 216 4.64 14.15 -7.28
N PRO A 217 5.06 13.76 -8.50
CA PRO A 217 6.23 12.92 -8.68
C PRO A 217 7.49 13.54 -8.10
N THR A 218 8.30 12.71 -7.44
CA THR A 218 9.67 13.04 -7.03
C THR A 218 10.65 12.19 -7.84
N PRO A 219 11.47 12.80 -8.72
CA PRO A 219 12.43 12.07 -9.55
C PRO A 219 13.37 11.19 -8.74
N GLN A 220 13.55 9.95 -9.19
CA GLN A 220 14.52 9.00 -8.65
C GLN A 220 15.77 8.93 -9.54
N SER A 221 16.80 8.20 -9.08
CA SER A 221 17.95 7.88 -9.93
C SER A 221 17.50 7.10 -11.17
N ASN A 222 18.07 7.44 -12.32
CA ASN A 222 17.87 6.65 -13.53
C ASN A 222 18.42 5.24 -13.33
N ASP A 223 17.76 4.27 -13.95
CA ASP A 223 18.14 2.87 -13.93
C ASP A 223 17.92 2.28 -15.32
N ASP A 224 19.01 1.89 -15.99
CA ASP A 224 18.96 1.34 -17.35
C ASP A 224 18.29 -0.04 -17.39
N ASP A 225 18.22 -0.75 -16.25
CA ASP A 225 17.53 -2.02 -16.12
C ASP A 225 16.05 -1.87 -15.72
N ALA A 226 15.58 -0.66 -15.38
CA ALA A 226 14.19 -0.39 -15.01
C ALA A 226 13.14 -1.00 -15.97
N PRO A 227 13.30 -0.98 -17.31
CA PRO A 227 12.34 -1.60 -18.22
C PRO A 227 12.12 -3.09 -18.01
N ASN A 228 13.05 -3.80 -17.39
CA ASN A 228 12.94 -5.22 -17.08
C ASN A 228 12.43 -5.48 -15.65
N MET A 229 12.34 -4.43 -14.83
CA MET A 229 11.98 -4.47 -13.41
C MET A 229 10.56 -3.95 -13.13
N VAL A 230 9.70 -3.87 -14.17
CA VAL A 230 8.34 -3.35 -14.04
C VAL A 230 7.27 -4.43 -13.94
N PHE A 231 6.23 -4.15 -13.15
CA PHE A 231 5.01 -4.92 -13.00
C PHE A 231 3.77 -4.01 -13.06
N THR A 232 2.62 -4.59 -13.32
CA THR A 232 1.32 -3.90 -13.27
C THR A 232 0.50 -4.45 -12.11
N ILE A 233 -0.49 -3.69 -11.63
CA ILE A 233 -1.28 -4.08 -10.45
C ILE A 233 -2.08 -5.38 -10.65
N ASP A 234 -2.40 -5.73 -11.89
CA ASP A 234 -3.10 -6.98 -12.24
C ASP A 234 -2.23 -8.24 -12.11
N GLN A 235 -0.91 -8.08 -11.99
CA GLN A 235 0.02 -9.19 -11.80
C GLN A 235 0.06 -9.70 -10.35
N VAL A 236 -0.59 -9.00 -9.42
CA VAL A 236 -0.56 -9.29 -7.99
C VAL A 236 -1.95 -9.68 -7.49
N ASN A 237 -2.05 -10.83 -6.82
CA ASN A 237 -3.25 -11.24 -6.12
C ASN A 237 -3.31 -10.59 -4.74
N TRP A 238 -3.72 -9.32 -4.70
CA TRP A 238 -3.81 -8.50 -3.49
C TRP A 238 -4.58 -9.17 -2.34
N SER A 239 -5.67 -9.87 -2.66
CA SER A 239 -6.48 -10.58 -1.67
C SER A 239 -5.72 -11.73 -1.00
N ALA A 240 -4.91 -12.46 -1.77
CA ALA A 240 -4.08 -13.53 -1.23
C ALA A 240 -2.95 -12.96 -0.37
N ILE A 241 -2.33 -11.85 -0.79
CA ILE A 241 -1.32 -11.16 0.02
C ILE A 241 -1.90 -10.68 1.35
N ALA A 242 -3.10 -10.09 1.37
CA ALA A 242 -3.78 -9.69 2.59
C ALA A 242 -4.05 -10.89 3.51
N GLY A 243 -4.40 -12.05 2.93
CA GLY A 243 -4.54 -13.31 3.64
C GLY A 243 -3.25 -13.79 4.32
N VAL A 244 -2.10 -13.65 3.65
CA VAL A 244 -0.78 -13.97 4.24
C VAL A 244 -0.41 -12.95 5.33
N ALA A 245 -0.66 -11.67 5.10
CA ALA A 245 -0.42 -10.61 6.08
C ALA A 245 -1.16 -10.90 7.40
N ALA A 246 -2.43 -11.31 7.33
CA ALA A 246 -3.22 -11.70 8.51
C ALA A 246 -2.61 -12.88 9.30
N GLN A 247 -1.76 -13.70 8.68
CA GLN A 247 -1.10 -14.86 9.29
C GLN A 247 0.37 -14.59 9.66
N ALA A 248 0.89 -13.39 9.39
CA ALA A 248 2.32 -13.14 9.37
C ALA A 248 3.03 -13.46 10.70
N ASN A 249 2.42 -13.03 11.83
CA ASN A 249 2.93 -13.33 13.17
C ASN A 249 3.04 -14.83 13.44
N SER A 250 2.04 -15.60 13.01
CA SER A 250 2.03 -17.06 13.21
C SER A 250 3.06 -17.75 12.33
N LEU A 251 3.23 -17.30 11.07
CA LEU A 251 4.20 -17.86 10.14
C LEU A 251 5.65 -17.60 10.59
N LEU A 252 5.91 -16.44 11.21
CA LEU A 252 7.23 -16.08 11.72
C LEU A 252 7.48 -16.54 13.17
N GLY A 253 6.45 -16.98 13.89
CA GLY A 253 6.57 -17.31 15.32
C GLY A 253 6.83 -16.08 16.21
N ILE A 254 6.43 -14.88 15.77
CA ILE A 254 6.59 -13.62 16.51
C ILE A 254 5.22 -13.25 17.09
N THR A 255 4.93 -13.70 18.31
CA THR A 255 3.59 -13.60 18.92
C THR A 255 3.12 -12.16 19.15
N ASP A 256 4.05 -11.26 19.46
CA ASP A 256 3.79 -9.85 19.73
C ASP A 256 4.29 -8.98 18.56
N GLY A 257 4.26 -9.54 17.35
CA GLY A 257 4.69 -8.87 16.14
C GLY A 257 3.64 -7.90 15.62
N GLU A 258 4.10 -6.81 15.02
CA GLU A 258 3.28 -5.91 14.22
C GLU A 258 3.88 -5.81 12.83
N ILE A 259 3.03 -5.81 11.80
CA ILE A 259 3.48 -5.52 10.44
C ILE A 259 3.94 -4.06 10.42
N SER A 260 5.21 -3.86 10.08
CA SER A 260 5.78 -2.52 9.92
C SER A 260 5.47 -1.93 8.54
N HIS A 261 5.56 -2.76 7.51
CA HIS A 261 5.22 -2.44 6.13
C HIS A 261 5.17 -3.71 5.27
N ILE A 262 4.53 -3.61 4.11
CA ILE A 262 4.55 -4.60 3.04
C ILE A 262 5.15 -3.95 1.80
N MET A 263 6.14 -4.60 1.20
CA MET A 263 6.78 -4.13 -0.02
C MET A 263 6.48 -5.12 -1.15
N VAL A 264 5.99 -4.61 -2.27
CA VAL A 264 5.84 -5.34 -3.54
C VAL A 264 6.86 -4.77 -4.49
N ASP A 265 7.78 -5.59 -4.98
CA ASP A 265 8.81 -5.17 -5.91
C ASP A 265 9.08 -6.23 -6.99
N LYS A 266 9.59 -5.78 -8.12
CA LYS A 266 10.14 -6.66 -9.15
C LYS A 266 11.60 -6.26 -9.40
N GLY A 267 12.44 -6.54 -8.41
CA GLY A 267 13.85 -6.16 -8.44
C GLY A 267 14.74 -7.16 -9.19
N ILE A 268 16.01 -6.79 -9.36
CA ILE A 268 17.03 -7.69 -9.90
C ILE A 268 17.25 -8.95 -9.02
N PHE A 269 16.92 -8.85 -7.74
CA PHE A 269 17.08 -9.94 -6.77
C PHE A 269 15.90 -10.90 -6.72
N SER A 270 14.80 -10.63 -7.43
CA SER A 270 13.63 -11.50 -7.49
C SER A 270 13.61 -12.41 -8.73
N ASP A 271 14.76 -12.61 -9.38
CA ASP A 271 14.90 -13.34 -10.65
C ASP A 271 13.92 -12.84 -11.74
N GLY A 272 13.56 -11.56 -11.68
CA GLY A 272 12.58 -10.94 -12.58
C GLY A 272 11.12 -11.30 -12.30
N ASN A 273 10.80 -11.96 -11.18
CA ASN A 273 9.43 -12.18 -10.72
C ASN A 273 8.97 -11.05 -9.79
N VAL A 274 7.65 -10.86 -9.67
CA VAL A 274 7.11 -9.97 -8.64
C VAL A 274 7.17 -10.70 -7.30
N THR A 275 7.84 -10.09 -6.34
CA THR A 275 8.02 -10.57 -4.98
C THR A 275 7.35 -9.62 -4.02
N VAL A 276 6.76 -10.17 -2.97
CA VAL A 276 6.15 -9.42 -1.88
C VAL A 276 6.88 -9.76 -0.58
N ARG A 277 7.30 -8.75 0.17
CA ARG A 277 7.95 -8.89 1.48
C ARG A 277 7.10 -8.26 2.56
N ILE A 278 6.69 -9.08 3.54
CA ILE A 278 5.85 -8.66 4.68
C ILE A 278 6.74 -8.57 5.91
N TYR A 279 7.06 -7.36 6.36
CA TYR A 279 8.00 -7.13 7.45
C TYR A 279 7.28 -7.03 8.79
N VAL A 280 7.61 -7.93 9.72
CA VAL A 280 7.06 -7.95 11.08
C VAL A 280 8.14 -7.56 12.09
N THR A 281 7.78 -6.68 13.02
CA THR A 281 8.68 -6.23 14.09
C THR A 281 8.02 -6.35 15.45
N SER A 282 8.82 -6.62 16.48
CA SER A 282 8.44 -6.62 17.88
C SER A 282 9.62 -6.11 18.73
N PRO A 283 9.43 -5.82 20.03
CA PRO A 283 10.54 -5.42 20.89
C PRO A 283 11.65 -6.47 21.05
N ARG A 284 11.40 -7.74 20.70
CA ARG A 284 12.32 -8.87 20.96
C ARG A 284 12.78 -9.61 19.71
N ALA A 285 12.07 -9.47 18.60
CA ALA A 285 12.32 -10.17 17.35
C ALA A 285 11.79 -9.37 16.17
N SER A 286 12.39 -9.55 15.00
CA SER A 286 11.92 -9.03 13.73
C SER A 286 12.21 -10.06 12.66
N GLY A 287 11.38 -10.09 11.63
CA GLY A 287 11.55 -10.99 10.50
C GLY A 287 10.72 -10.52 9.32
N TYR A 288 10.79 -11.26 8.22
CA TYR A 288 9.90 -11.02 7.08
C TYR A 288 9.53 -12.30 6.36
N ILE A 289 8.37 -12.26 5.71
CA ILE A 289 7.88 -13.34 4.86
C ILE A 289 8.07 -12.89 3.43
N GLU A 290 8.70 -13.74 2.62
CA GLU A 290 8.76 -13.56 1.19
C GLU A 290 7.65 -14.37 0.52
N VAL A 291 6.89 -13.72 -0.35
CA VAL A 291 5.67 -14.24 -0.96
C VAL A 291 5.72 -13.96 -2.46
N ALA A 292 5.28 -14.90 -3.28
CA ALA A 292 5.08 -14.67 -4.70
C ALA A 292 3.85 -13.79 -4.96
N ALA A 293 3.73 -13.25 -6.17
CA ALA A 293 2.63 -12.38 -6.57
C ALA A 293 1.23 -13.00 -6.38
N ASP A 294 1.11 -14.33 -6.39
CA ASP A 294 -0.15 -15.07 -6.22
C ASP A 294 -0.51 -15.36 -4.75
N GLY A 295 0.34 -14.97 -3.80
CA GLY A 295 0.18 -15.25 -2.37
C GLY A 295 0.89 -16.50 -1.87
N THR A 296 1.62 -17.23 -2.73
CA THR A 296 2.41 -18.39 -2.30
C THR A 296 3.58 -17.94 -1.43
N VAL A 297 3.66 -18.45 -0.19
CA VAL A 297 4.82 -18.21 0.67
C VAL A 297 6.06 -18.92 0.11
N LEU A 298 7.10 -18.16 -0.17
CA LEU A 298 8.37 -18.64 -0.71
C LEU A 298 9.37 -18.95 0.41
N ALA A 299 9.49 -18.04 1.37
CA ALA A 299 10.43 -18.16 2.48
C ALA A 299 10.02 -17.29 3.69
N THR A 300 10.61 -17.61 4.84
CA THR A 300 10.50 -16.84 6.09
C THR A 300 11.89 -16.60 6.64
N TYR A 301 12.18 -15.37 7.07
CA TYR A 301 13.49 -14.92 7.53
C TYR A 301 13.43 -14.28 8.92
#